data_AF-A0A914RBY2-F1
#
_entry.id   AF-A0A914RBY2-F1
#
_cell.length_a   1.000
_cell.length_b   1.000
_cell.length_c   1.000
_cell.angle_alpha   90.00
_cell.angle_beta   90.00
_cell.angle_gamma   90.00
#
_symmetry.space_group_name_H-M   'P 1'
#
loop_
_entity.id
_entity.type
_entity.pdbx_description
1 polymer ?
#
loop_
_entity_poly.entity_id
_entity_poly.type
_entity_poly.pdbx_seq_one_letter_code
_entity_poly.pdbx_strand_id
1 'polypeptide(L)'
;MFSEMPALITDILISMDDKFLYISCWIHGDVRQYDISDPFRPKLVGQVQSWINIKMSCMQFVLLPHHKERPAARYVKGQRIEGGPQMLQLSLDGKRLYVTTSLFRTWDEQFYPRMKKSGSRMVKIDVNTNDGGLKLDEDFLVDFGAVPGGPFYAHEMRYPDGDCTSDIWA
;
A
#
# COMPACT_ATOMS: atom_id res chain seq x y z
N MET A 1 18.81 15.28 -11.65
CA MET A 1 17.96 14.10 -11.90
C MET A 1 18.45 13.01 -10.96
N PHE A 2 17.58 12.40 -10.15
CA PHE A 2 18.01 11.40 -9.17
C PHE A 2 18.57 10.16 -9.88
N SER A 3 19.64 9.57 -9.33
CA SER A 3 20.25 8.32 -9.83
C SER A 3 19.36 7.10 -9.59
N GLU A 4 18.52 7.16 -8.57
CA GLU A 4 17.52 6.15 -8.20
C GLU A 4 16.18 6.85 -7.93
N MET A 5 15.07 6.16 -8.19
CA MET A 5 13.75 6.73 -7.94
C MET A 5 13.37 6.58 -6.47
N PRO A 6 12.89 7.65 -5.82
CA PRO A 6 12.45 7.57 -4.43
C PRO A 6 11.27 6.62 -4.28
N ALA A 7 11.14 6.03 -3.09
CA ALA A 7 9.99 5.20 -2.73
C ALA A 7 8.65 5.95 -2.78
N LEU A 8 8.71 7.27 -2.55
CA LEU A 8 7.59 8.12 -2.18
C LEU A 8 6.78 7.48 -1.05
N ILE A 9 7.30 7.61 0.18
CA ILE A 9 6.57 7.20 1.37
C ILE A 9 5.41 8.19 1.52
N THR A 10 4.17 7.68 1.41
CA THR A 10 2.97 8.52 1.39
C THR A 10 2.12 8.39 2.63
N ASP A 11 2.28 7.30 3.36
CA ASP A 11 1.55 7.05 4.59
C ASP A 11 2.37 6.18 5.54
N ILE A 12 2.14 6.36 6.85
CA ILE A 12 2.73 5.59 7.93
C ILE A 12 1.67 5.29 9.00
N LEU A 13 1.76 4.13 9.62
CA LEU A 13 0.82 3.71 10.66
C LEU A 13 1.56 2.92 11.73
N ILE A 14 1.21 3.11 13.01
CA ILE A 14 1.75 2.33 14.13
C ILE A 14 0.66 1.40 14.66
N SER A 15 1.03 0.17 15.05
CA SER A 15 0.11 -0.77 15.67
C SER A 15 -0.30 -0.33 17.07
N MET A 16 -1.48 -0.76 17.51
CA MET A 16 -2.04 -0.45 18.84
C MET A 16 -1.14 -0.80 20.03
N ASP A 17 -0.26 -1.78 19.87
CA ASP A 17 0.69 -2.25 20.87
C ASP A 17 2.07 -1.58 20.76
N ASP A 18 2.20 -0.54 19.92
CA ASP A 18 3.44 0.20 19.61
C ASP A 18 4.61 -0.66 19.13
N LYS A 19 4.35 -1.90 18.70
CA LYS A 19 5.38 -2.86 18.31
C LYS A 19 5.79 -2.72 16.85
N PHE A 20 4.87 -2.33 15.96
CA PHE A 20 5.12 -2.28 14.53
C PHE A 20 4.79 -0.94 13.90
N LEU A 21 5.68 -0.49 13.00
CA LEU A 21 5.47 0.61 12.06
C LEU A 21 5.24 0.05 10.67
N TYR A 22 4.17 0.48 10.02
CA TYR A 22 3.87 0.19 8.62
C TYR A 22 4.13 1.42 7.77
N ILE A 23 4.74 1.23 6.60
CA ILE A 23 4.99 2.32 5.66
C ILE A 23 4.51 1.97 4.26
N SER A 24 3.94 2.96 3.58
CA SER A 24 3.36 2.84 2.26
C SER A 24 4.27 3.50 1.21
N CYS A 25 4.93 2.70 0.39
CA CYS A 25 5.88 3.16 -0.61
C CYS A 25 5.20 3.25 -1.99
N TRP A 26 4.59 4.39 -2.30
CA TRP A 26 3.66 4.55 -3.42
C TRP A 26 4.28 4.30 -4.80
N ILE A 27 5.52 4.73 -5.02
CA ILE A 27 6.22 4.52 -6.29
C ILE A 27 6.88 3.14 -6.33
N HIS A 28 7.47 2.68 -5.23
CA HIS A 28 8.08 1.35 -5.19
C HIS A 28 7.05 0.23 -5.22
N GLY A 29 5.79 0.54 -4.93
CA GLY A 29 4.71 -0.42 -5.07
C GLY A 29 4.64 -1.41 -3.92
N ASP A 30 5.14 -1.09 -2.73
CA ASP A 30 5.24 -2.03 -1.61
C ASP A 30 4.82 -1.42 -0.28
N VAL A 31 4.31 -2.29 0.59
CA VAL A 31 4.08 -1.98 2.00
C VAL A 31 5.13 -2.71 2.81
N ARG A 32 5.71 -2.03 3.79
CA ARG A 32 6.73 -2.59 4.68
C ARG A 32 6.26 -2.52 6.12
N GLN A 33 6.67 -3.52 6.90
CA GLN A 33 6.44 -3.63 8.33
C GLN A 33 7.80 -3.62 9.03
N TYR A 34 7.97 -2.72 9.97
CA TYR A 34 9.14 -2.57 10.81
C TYR A 34 8.79 -2.90 12.25
N ASP A 35 9.57 -3.76 12.89
CA ASP A 35 9.57 -3.90 14.35
C ASP A 35 10.25 -2.65 14.94
N ILE A 36 9.50 -1.95 15.79
CA ILE A 36 9.91 -0.72 16.47
C ILE A 36 9.88 -0.88 18.00
N SER A 37 9.96 -2.11 18.51
CA SER A 37 10.13 -2.38 19.95
C SER A 37 11.33 -1.62 20.54
N ASP A 38 12.33 -1.33 19.71
CA ASP A 38 13.32 -0.27 19.94
C ASP A 38 13.13 0.82 18.85
N PRO A 39 12.52 1.98 19.19
CA PRO A 39 12.20 3.02 18.21
C PRO A 39 13.43 3.69 17.60
N PHE A 40 14.60 3.58 18.25
CA PHE A 40 15.86 4.10 17.73
C PHE A 40 16.56 3.13 16.77
N ARG A 41 16.09 1.89 16.69
CA ARG A 41 16.65 0.84 15.83
C ARG A 41 15.57 0.01 15.12
N PRO A 42 14.74 0.62 14.25
CA PRO A 42 13.71 -0.11 13.50
C PRO A 42 14.27 -1.25 12.66
N LYS A 43 13.60 -2.40 12.64
CA LYS A 43 14.01 -3.59 11.89
C LYS A 43 12.95 -3.98 10.88
N LEU A 44 13.31 -4.10 9.60
CA LEU A 44 12.38 -4.60 8.59
C LEU A 44 12.08 -6.09 8.84
N VAL A 45 10.81 -6.40 9.12
CA VAL A 45 10.35 -7.77 9.46
C VAL A 45 9.28 -8.30 8.50
N GLY A 46 8.70 -7.42 7.67
CA GLY A 46 7.73 -7.82 6.65
C GLY A 46 7.74 -6.85 5.48
N GLN A 47 7.52 -7.40 4.28
CA GLN A 47 7.36 -6.61 3.07
C GLN A 47 6.41 -7.36 2.15
N VAL A 48 5.38 -6.67 1.66
CA VAL A 48 4.54 -7.17 0.58
C VAL A 48 4.64 -6.21 -0.58
N GLN A 49 5.24 -6.71 -1.66
CA GLN A 49 5.29 -5.99 -2.91
C GLN A 49 3.95 -6.17 -3.60
N SER A 50 3.19 -5.10 -3.65
CA SER A 50 1.81 -5.17 -4.05
C SER A 50 1.63 -4.64 -5.48
N TRP A 51 2.50 -3.75 -5.99
CA TRP A 51 2.19 -2.97 -7.19
C TRP A 51 3.42 -2.44 -7.95
N ILE A 52 4.17 -3.27 -8.69
CA ILE A 52 5.08 -2.71 -9.70
C ILE A 52 4.47 -2.87 -11.09
N ASN A 53 3.77 -1.84 -11.55
CA ASN A 53 3.61 -1.65 -12.98
C ASN A 53 3.45 -0.18 -13.40
N ILE A 54 4.32 0.69 -12.86
CA ILE A 54 4.52 2.07 -13.38
C ILE A 54 4.79 1.96 -14.88
N LYS A 55 4.04 2.73 -15.68
CA LYS A 55 4.22 2.83 -17.13
C LYS A 55 4.53 4.30 -17.43
N MET A 56 5.72 4.77 -17.06
CA MET A 56 6.21 6.06 -17.55
C MET A 56 6.98 5.83 -18.85
N SER A 57 6.48 6.42 -19.93
CA SER A 57 7.16 6.46 -21.23
C SER A 57 8.44 7.30 -21.21
N CYS A 58 8.67 8.10 -20.16
CA CYS A 58 9.82 8.99 -20.03
C CYS A 58 10.91 8.49 -19.07
N MET A 59 10.67 7.43 -18.28
CA MET A 59 11.60 7.01 -17.24
C MET A 59 11.73 5.49 -17.25
N GLN A 60 12.97 5.06 -17.48
CA GLN A 60 13.43 3.67 -17.41
C GLN A 60 12.88 3.02 -16.14
N PHE A 61 12.43 1.78 -16.27
CA PHE A 61 12.07 0.90 -15.16
C PHE A 61 13.02 1.08 -13.97
N VAL A 62 12.47 1.38 -12.80
CA VAL A 62 13.24 1.31 -11.56
C VAL A 62 13.22 -0.13 -11.14
N LEU A 63 14.26 -0.84 -11.54
CA LEU A 63 14.67 -2.01 -10.81
C LEU A 63 15.04 -1.49 -9.42
N LEU A 64 14.29 -1.87 -8.38
CA LEU A 64 14.86 -1.76 -7.03
C LEU A 64 16.21 -2.51 -7.08
N PRO A 65 17.22 -2.13 -6.26
CA PRO A 65 18.56 -2.72 -6.32
C PRO A 65 18.60 -4.26 -6.31
N HIS A 66 17.51 -4.91 -5.86
CA HIS A 66 17.35 -6.36 -5.74
C HIS A 66 16.49 -7.02 -6.83
N HIS A 67 15.84 -6.26 -7.71
CA HIS A 67 15.11 -6.84 -8.85
C HIS A 67 16.00 -6.79 -10.09
N LYS A 68 16.06 -7.90 -10.83
CA LYS A 68 16.72 -7.99 -12.15
C LYS A 68 15.76 -7.75 -13.31
N GLU A 69 14.46 -7.90 -13.06
CA GLU A 69 13.40 -7.73 -14.04
C GLU A 69 12.19 -6.99 -13.43
N ARG A 70 11.33 -6.47 -14.30
CA ARG A 70 10.06 -5.85 -13.90
C ARG A 70 9.16 -6.90 -13.24
N PRO A 71 8.66 -6.68 -12.01
CA PRO A 71 7.69 -7.59 -11.41
C PRO A 71 6.44 -7.73 -12.29
N ALA A 72 5.86 -8.92 -12.29
CA ALA A 72 4.59 -9.17 -12.96
C ALA A 72 3.49 -8.30 -12.33
N ALA A 73 2.49 -7.94 -13.14
CA ALA A 73 1.30 -7.29 -12.63
C ALA A 73 0.60 -8.18 -11.59
N ARG A 74 0.18 -7.58 -10.47
CA ARG A 74 -0.58 -8.26 -9.43
C ARG A 74 -2.08 -8.29 -9.78
N TYR A 75 -2.70 -9.43 -9.51
CA TYR A 75 -4.14 -9.64 -9.65
C TYR A 75 -4.70 -10.14 -8.33
N VAL A 76 -5.87 -9.67 -7.95
CA VAL A 76 -6.66 -10.15 -6.82
C VAL A 76 -8.08 -10.36 -7.32
N LYS A 77 -8.67 -11.53 -7.09
CA LYS A 77 -9.98 -11.92 -7.66
C LYS A 77 -10.11 -11.67 -9.17
N GLY A 78 -9.04 -11.91 -9.93
CA GLY A 78 -8.99 -11.69 -11.39
C GLY A 78 -8.93 -10.20 -11.81
N GLN A 79 -9.00 -9.26 -10.87
CA GLN A 79 -8.84 -7.84 -11.14
C GLN A 79 -7.37 -7.46 -11.03
N ARG A 80 -6.90 -6.76 -12.06
CA ARG A 80 -5.57 -6.20 -12.03
C ARG A 80 -5.54 -5.04 -11.07
N ILE A 81 -4.54 -4.99 -10.20
CA ILE A 81 -4.43 -3.86 -9.30
C ILE A 81 -3.49 -2.79 -9.87
N GLU A 82 -4.02 -1.57 -9.91
CA GLU A 82 -3.37 -0.38 -10.45
C GLU A 82 -3.22 0.65 -9.33
N GLY A 83 -2.26 1.56 -9.49
CA GLY A 83 -1.82 2.45 -8.42
C GLY A 83 -0.66 1.88 -7.63
N GLY A 84 -0.26 2.61 -6.59
CA GLY A 84 0.66 2.16 -5.55
C GLY A 84 -0.06 2.05 -4.22
N PRO A 85 0.51 1.42 -3.18
CA PRO A 85 -0.11 1.44 -1.87
C PRO A 85 -0.10 2.89 -1.40
N GLN A 86 -1.21 3.36 -0.85
CA GLN A 86 -1.31 4.72 -0.35
C GLN A 86 -1.80 4.74 1.10
N MET A 87 -3.07 5.02 1.40
CA MET A 87 -3.53 5.00 2.78
C MET A 87 -3.55 3.58 3.34
N LEU A 88 -3.08 3.47 4.57
CA LEU A 88 -3.03 2.28 5.38
C LEU A 88 -4.06 2.39 6.50
N GLN A 89 -4.72 1.28 6.80
CA GLN A 89 -5.64 1.25 7.95
C GLN A 89 -5.62 -0.14 8.59
N LEU A 90 -5.22 -0.19 9.86
CA LEU A 90 -4.95 -1.43 10.58
C LEU A 90 -6.11 -1.77 11.52
N SER A 91 -6.51 -3.03 11.58
CA SER A 91 -7.48 -3.48 12.57
C SER A 91 -6.92 -3.36 13.98
N LEU A 92 -7.77 -3.12 14.98
CA LEU A 92 -7.36 -2.95 16.38
C LEU A 92 -6.58 -4.15 16.95
N ASP A 93 -6.84 -5.36 16.46
CA ASP A 93 -6.09 -6.57 16.83
C ASP A 93 -4.75 -6.73 16.09
N GLY A 94 -4.39 -5.78 15.22
CA GLY A 94 -3.16 -5.74 14.45
C GLY A 94 -3.05 -6.76 13.32
N LYS A 95 -4.07 -7.58 13.07
CA LYS A 95 -3.99 -8.75 12.17
C LYS A 95 -4.33 -8.45 10.71
N ARG A 96 -5.02 -7.36 10.44
CA ARG A 96 -5.55 -7.03 9.11
C ARG A 96 -5.18 -5.59 8.76
N LEU A 97 -4.36 -5.43 7.73
CA LEU A 97 -3.99 -4.14 7.19
C LEU A 97 -4.71 -3.93 5.87
N TYR A 98 -5.57 -2.93 5.81
CA TYR A 98 -6.24 -2.53 4.58
C TYR A 98 -5.47 -1.41 3.90
N VAL A 99 -5.47 -1.44 2.57
CA VAL A 99 -4.68 -0.51 1.75
C VAL A 99 -5.50 -0.04 0.56
N THR A 100 -5.62 1.27 0.38
CA THR A 100 -6.14 1.90 -0.86
C THR A 100 -5.02 2.27 -1.81
N THR A 101 -5.34 2.40 -3.11
CA THR A 101 -4.29 2.53 -4.15
C THR A 101 -4.14 3.92 -4.78
N SER A 102 -4.90 4.92 -4.35
CA SER A 102 -4.88 6.28 -4.92
C SER A 102 -4.26 7.29 -3.95
N LEU A 103 -3.37 8.13 -4.50
CA LEU A 103 -2.78 9.26 -3.79
C LEU A 103 -3.52 10.55 -4.10
N PHE A 104 -3.50 10.93 -5.37
CA PHE A 104 -4.09 12.16 -5.85
C PHE A 104 -4.30 12.01 -7.35
N ARG A 105 -5.53 12.20 -7.82
CA ARG A 105 -5.94 11.80 -9.16
C ARG A 105 -5.00 12.24 -10.28
N THR A 106 -4.49 13.48 -10.26
CA THR A 106 -3.60 13.95 -11.33
C THR A 106 -2.24 13.23 -11.30
N TRP A 107 -1.73 12.88 -10.12
CA TRP A 107 -0.51 12.09 -9.97
C TRP A 107 -0.79 10.64 -10.32
N ASP A 108 -1.90 10.08 -9.86
CA ASP A 108 -2.33 8.71 -10.20
C ASP A 108 -2.41 8.52 -11.72
N GLU A 109 -3.05 9.44 -12.45
CA GLU A 109 -3.15 9.37 -13.92
C GLU A 109 -1.80 9.57 -14.62
N GLN A 110 -0.84 10.26 -14.00
CA GLN A 110 0.51 10.47 -14.54
C GLN A 110 1.41 9.24 -14.36
N PHE A 111 1.46 8.67 -13.15
CA PHE A 111 2.33 7.54 -12.82
C PHE A 111 1.68 6.18 -13.15
N TYR A 112 0.36 6.10 -13.03
CA TYR A 112 -0.47 4.91 -13.25
C TYR A 112 -1.62 5.19 -14.22
N PRO A 113 -1.35 5.46 -15.51
CA PRO A 113 -2.34 5.97 -16.48
C PRO A 113 -3.57 5.08 -16.71
N ARG A 114 -3.52 3.80 -16.32
CA ARG A 114 -4.69 2.91 -16.40
C ARG A 114 -5.70 3.14 -15.27
N MET A 115 -5.33 3.81 -14.18
CA MET A 115 -6.28 4.23 -13.14
C MET A 115 -7.35 5.16 -13.70
N LYS A 116 -7.04 5.93 -14.76
CA LYS A 116 -8.02 6.74 -15.49
C LYS A 116 -9.26 5.95 -15.94
N LYS A 117 -9.10 4.66 -16.24
CA LYS A 117 -10.20 3.76 -16.63
C LYS A 117 -10.64 2.81 -15.51
N SER A 118 -9.69 2.35 -14.71
CA SER A 118 -9.92 1.27 -13.74
C SER A 118 -10.20 1.73 -12.31
N GLY A 119 -9.99 3.00 -12.00
CA GLY A 119 -10.11 3.54 -10.66
C GLY A 119 -9.10 2.95 -9.68
N SER A 120 -9.35 3.25 -8.41
CA SER A 120 -8.63 2.70 -7.27
C SER A 120 -9.26 1.41 -6.76
N ARG A 121 -8.51 0.69 -5.94
CA ARG A 121 -8.98 -0.50 -5.25
C ARG A 121 -8.59 -0.45 -3.78
N MET A 122 -9.23 -1.30 -3.00
CA MET A 122 -8.77 -1.62 -1.64
C MET A 122 -8.50 -3.12 -1.55
N VAL A 123 -7.35 -3.45 -1.00
CA VAL A 123 -6.96 -4.82 -0.67
C VAL A 123 -6.75 -4.97 0.82
N LYS A 124 -6.64 -6.22 1.26
CA LYS A 124 -6.31 -6.58 2.63
C LYS A 124 -5.00 -7.37 2.64
N ILE A 125 -4.18 -7.08 3.62
CA ILE A 125 -2.94 -7.77 3.93
C ILE A 125 -3.12 -8.40 5.31
N ASP A 126 -2.91 -9.71 5.40
CA ASP A 126 -2.82 -10.42 6.67
C ASP A 126 -1.44 -10.18 7.29
N VAL A 127 -1.44 -9.86 8.58
CA VAL A 127 -0.25 -9.45 9.34
C VAL A 127 0.08 -10.52 10.39
N ASN A 128 1.33 -10.97 10.41
CA ASN A 128 1.85 -11.75 11.53
C ASN A 128 2.33 -10.81 12.65
N THR A 129 1.55 -10.74 13.74
CA THR A 129 1.80 -9.87 14.90
C THR A 129 2.87 -10.43 15.84
N ASN A 130 3.21 -11.72 15.74
CA ASN A 130 4.17 -12.34 16.64
C ASN A 130 5.60 -12.06 16.18
N ASP A 131 5.91 -12.45 14.94
CA ASP A 131 7.28 -12.44 14.40
C ASP A 131 7.49 -11.38 13.31
N GLY A 132 6.41 -10.67 12.93
CA GLY A 132 6.39 -9.90 11.70
C GLY A 132 6.13 -10.77 10.47
N GLY A 133 5.73 -10.11 9.39
CA GLY A 133 5.39 -10.75 8.12
C GLY A 133 4.07 -10.21 7.57
N LEU A 134 4.07 -9.97 6.27
CA LEU A 134 2.91 -9.46 5.53
C LEU A 134 2.56 -10.44 4.41
N LYS A 135 1.27 -10.75 4.27
CA LYS A 135 0.77 -11.59 3.18
C LYS A 135 -0.48 -10.94 2.57
N LEU A 136 -0.47 -10.73 1.26
CA LEU A 136 -1.67 -10.25 0.57
C LEU A 136 -2.78 -11.30 0.66
N ASP A 137 -3.97 -10.90 1.07
CA ASP A 137 -5.18 -11.72 0.95
C ASP A 137 -5.68 -11.69 -0.50
N GLU A 138 -5.68 -12.83 -1.17
CA GLU A 138 -6.10 -12.96 -2.57
C GLU A 138 -7.64 -13.05 -2.74
N ASP A 139 -8.37 -13.21 -1.64
CA ASP A 139 -9.83 -13.36 -1.59
C ASP A 139 -10.57 -12.07 -1.22
N PHE A 140 -9.85 -11.04 -0.74
CA PHE A 140 -10.41 -9.73 -0.39
C PHE A 140 -10.09 -8.66 -1.44
N LEU A 141 -11.13 -8.07 -2.02
CA LEU A 141 -11.01 -6.91 -2.91
C LEU A 141 -12.27 -6.05 -2.87
N VAL A 142 -12.08 -4.74 -2.72
CA VAL A 142 -13.10 -3.73 -3.04
C VAL A 142 -12.65 -2.99 -4.31
N ASP A 143 -13.49 -3.01 -5.35
CA ASP A 143 -13.21 -2.34 -6.62
C ASP A 143 -14.05 -1.06 -6.72
N PHE A 144 -13.41 0.10 -6.49
CA PHE A 144 -14.05 1.41 -6.60
C PHE A 144 -14.20 1.88 -8.05
N GLY A 145 -13.54 1.23 -9.00
CA GLY A 145 -13.76 1.44 -10.43
C GLY A 145 -15.09 0.87 -10.91
N ALA A 146 -15.60 -0.17 -10.24
CA ALA A 146 -16.86 -0.83 -10.58
C ALA A 146 -18.11 -0.12 -10.01
N VAL A 147 -17.94 0.86 -9.13
CA VAL A 147 -19.06 1.60 -8.52
C VAL A 147 -19.71 2.52 -9.58
N PRO A 148 -21.06 2.51 -9.73
CA PRO A 148 -21.76 3.37 -10.67
C PRO A 148 -21.42 4.86 -10.49
N GLY A 149 -21.15 5.57 -11.59
CA GLY A 149 -20.69 6.96 -11.56
C GLY A 149 -19.16 7.12 -11.44
N GLY A 150 -18.43 6.01 -11.40
CA GLY A 150 -16.96 5.98 -11.35
C GLY A 150 -16.26 6.20 -12.69
N PRO A 151 -14.93 5.93 -12.76
CA PRO A 151 -14.13 5.28 -11.71
C PRO A 151 -13.80 6.20 -10.53
N PHE A 152 -13.90 5.68 -9.30
CA PHE A 152 -13.57 6.42 -8.09
C PHE A 152 -12.16 6.12 -7.56
N TYR A 153 -11.63 7.11 -6.85
CA TYR A 153 -10.28 7.16 -6.29
C TYR A 153 -10.40 7.22 -4.77
N ALA A 154 -10.57 6.06 -4.14
CA ALA A 154 -10.64 5.89 -2.71
C ALA A 154 -9.28 6.20 -2.09
N HIS A 155 -9.32 6.96 -1.01
CA HIS A 155 -8.16 7.49 -0.32
C HIS A 155 -8.18 6.97 1.12
N GLU A 156 -8.65 7.78 2.07
CA GLU A 156 -8.72 7.42 3.48
C GLU A 156 -9.85 6.43 3.81
N MET A 157 -9.60 5.65 4.86
CA MET A 157 -10.50 4.65 5.41
C MET A 157 -10.63 4.87 6.90
N ARG A 158 -11.85 4.75 7.44
CA ARG A 158 -12.11 4.84 8.88
C ARG A 158 -12.95 3.66 9.34
N TYR A 159 -12.61 3.09 10.49
CA TYR A 159 -13.47 2.09 11.12
C TYR A 159 -14.61 2.77 11.89
N PRO A 160 -15.82 2.16 11.93
CA PRO A 160 -16.96 2.75 12.63
C PRO A 160 -16.74 3.00 14.12
N ASP A 161 -15.95 2.14 14.78
CA ASP A 161 -15.74 2.13 16.23
C ASP A 161 -14.36 2.65 16.65
N GLY A 162 -13.70 3.40 15.77
CA GLY A 162 -12.35 3.91 16.00
C GLY A 162 -11.24 3.01 15.47
N ASP A 163 -10.08 3.61 15.24
CA ASP A 163 -8.95 3.00 14.58
C ASP A 163 -7.61 3.56 15.05
N CYS A 164 -6.51 2.91 14.65
CA CYS A 164 -5.15 3.24 15.07
C CYS A 164 -4.72 4.66 14.69
N THR A 165 -5.50 5.38 13.89
CA THR A 165 -5.18 6.71 13.37
C THR A 165 -6.17 7.80 13.79
N SER A 166 -7.34 7.44 14.32
CA SER A 166 -8.38 8.39 14.72
C SER A 166 -8.44 8.66 16.20
N ASP A 167 -8.03 7.71 17.03
CA ASP A 167 -8.26 7.74 18.47
C ASP A 167 -6.96 7.97 19.26
N ILE A 168 -7.08 8.75 20.34
CA ILE A 168 -6.01 8.99 21.30
C ILE A 168 -6.51 8.48 22.65
N TRP A 169 -5.84 7.46 23.18
CA TRP A 169 -6.17 6.90 24.50
C TRP A 169 -5.39 7.64 25.60
N ALA A 170 -6.04 7.81 26.76
CA ALA A 170 -5.52 8.53 27.92
C ALA A 170 -4.86 7.59 28.95
#